data_AF-A0A1M5PG47-F1
#
_entry.id   AF-A0A1M5PG47-F1
#
_cell.length_a   1.000
_cell.length_b   1.000
_cell.length_c   1.000
_cell.angle_alpha   90.00
_cell.angle_beta   90.00
_cell.angle_gamma   90.00
#
_symmetry.space_group_name_H-M   'P 1'
#
loop_
_entity.id
_entity.type
_entity.pdbx_description
1 polymer ?
#
loop_
_entity_poly.entity_id
_entity_poly.type
_entity_poly.pdbx_seq_one_letter_code
_entity_poly.pdbx_strand_id
1 'polypeptide(L)'
;MTTEKRPVIKLQLSFFDKIIEAFTLLLLLATWIYVFILYSRLPDSIPTHFSINGKPNAFGHKSDLYQLLTVLTSLYILLSIAARFPQYFSYLKPVTPESAKKQYTLATRILRYLKVLIVLIFAAFVFITTRY
;
A
#
# COMPACT_ATOMS: atom_id res chain seq x y z
N MET A 1 6.98 30.39 17.02
CA MET A 1 6.83 28.96 17.37
C MET A 1 8.23 28.40 17.57
N THR A 2 8.61 28.06 18.80
CA THR A 2 9.90 27.43 19.07
C THR A 2 9.93 26.07 18.37
N THR A 3 10.85 25.91 17.42
CA THR A 3 11.10 24.66 16.70
C THR A 3 11.82 23.70 17.65
N GLU A 4 11.10 23.18 18.65
CA GLU A 4 11.64 22.06 19.42
C GLU A 4 11.90 20.89 18.47
N LYS A 5 13.18 20.55 18.35
CA LYS A 5 13.67 19.51 17.46
C LYS A 5 13.12 18.18 17.94
N ARG A 6 12.14 17.63 17.21
CA ARG A 6 11.52 16.34 17.52
C ARG A 6 12.60 15.24 17.64
N PRO A 7 12.48 14.34 18.63
CA PRO A 7 13.48 13.30 18.84
C PRO A 7 13.50 12.31 17.68
N VAL A 8 14.68 12.01 17.14
CA VAL A 8 14.85 10.99 16.09
C VAL A 8 15.12 9.65 16.76
N ILE A 9 14.16 8.74 16.69
CA ILE A 9 14.21 7.45 17.39
C ILE A 9 14.16 6.30 16.37
N LYS A 10 15.10 5.35 16.48
CA LYS A 10 15.04 4.10 15.73
C LYS A 10 13.97 3.19 16.34
N LEU A 11 12.82 3.09 15.66
CA LEU A 11 11.74 2.20 16.10
C LEU A 11 12.12 0.74 15.89
N GLN A 12 11.82 -0.10 16.88
CA GLN A 12 11.88 -1.55 16.75
C GLN A 12 10.50 -2.08 16.40
N LEU A 13 10.42 -2.86 15.32
CA LEU A 13 9.19 -3.51 14.91
C LEU A 13 8.87 -4.68 15.85
N SER A 14 7.63 -4.74 16.33
CA SER A 14 7.15 -5.91 17.05
C SER A 14 7.07 -7.12 16.12
N PHE A 15 6.96 -8.32 16.70
CA PHE A 15 6.75 -9.54 15.93
C PHE A 15 5.53 -9.45 15.01
N PHE A 16 4.40 -8.95 15.52
CA PHE A 16 3.19 -8.73 14.72
C PHE A 16 3.40 -7.72 13.58
N ASP A 17 4.13 -6.62 13.83
CA ASP A 17 4.44 -5.65 12.79
C ASP A 17 5.26 -6.29 11.65
N LYS A 18 6.21 -7.19 11.99
CA LYS A 18 7.00 -7.93 10.99
C LYS A 18 6.15 -8.92 10.19
N ILE A 19 5.22 -9.63 10.83
CA ILE A 19 4.28 -10.52 10.13
C ILE A 19 3.45 -9.74 9.13
N ILE A 20 2.88 -8.60 9.53
CA ILE A 20 2.07 -7.75 8.65
C ILE A 20 2.90 -7.28 7.45
N GLU A 21 4.14 -6.83 7.68
CA GLU A 21 5.05 -6.41 6.62
C GLU A 21 5.35 -7.53 5.63
N ALA A 22 5.69 -8.73 6.14
CA ALA A 22 5.98 -9.91 5.33
C ALA A 22 4.74 -10.35 4.53
N PHE A 23 3.57 -10.42 5.18
CA PHE A 23 2.30 -10.75 4.52
C PHE A 23 1.99 -9.76 3.40
N THR A 24 2.13 -8.45 3.65
CA THR A 24 1.86 -7.41 2.64
C THR A 24 2.80 -7.54 1.44
N LEU A 25 4.09 -7.83 1.69
CA LEU A 25 5.06 -8.05 0.62
C LEU A 25 4.73 -9.31 -0.19
N LEU A 26 4.41 -10.42 0.48
CA LEU A 26 4.01 -11.66 -0.18
C LEU A 26 2.76 -11.46 -1.04
N LEU A 27 1.77 -10.73 -0.54
CA LEU A 27 0.56 -10.42 -1.30
C LEU A 27 0.84 -9.54 -2.53
N LEU A 28 1.75 -8.56 -2.40
CA LEU A 28 2.20 -7.75 -3.53
C LEU A 28 2.86 -8.63 -4.60
N LEU A 29 3.80 -9.49 -4.20
CA LEU A 29 4.50 -10.39 -5.11
C LEU A 29 3.54 -11.40 -5.75
N ALA A 30 2.58 -11.95 -4.98
CA ALA A 30 1.55 -12.84 -5.50
C ALA A 30 0.69 -12.15 -6.56
N THR A 31 0.33 -10.88 -6.36
CA THR A 31 -0.42 -10.08 -7.35
C THR A 31 0.38 -9.91 -8.65
N TRP A 32 1.69 -9.62 -8.57
CA TRP A 32 2.56 -9.55 -9.75
C TRP A 32 2.66 -10.88 -10.49
N ILE A 33 2.91 -11.97 -9.76
CA ILE A 33 3.02 -13.33 -10.31
C ILE A 33 1.71 -13.72 -10.99
N TYR A 34 0.57 -13.42 -10.37
CA TYR A 34 -0.76 -13.71 -10.91
C TYR A 34 -0.97 -13.05 -12.27
N VAL A 35 -0.69 -11.75 -12.40
CA VAL A 35 -0.81 -11.05 -13.69
C VAL A 35 0.16 -11.63 -14.71
N PHE A 36 1.42 -11.88 -14.33
CA PHE A 36 2.43 -12.39 -15.26
C PHE A 36 2.04 -13.76 -15.87
N ILE A 37 1.51 -14.67 -15.05
CA ILE A 37 1.04 -15.99 -15.50
C ILE A 37 -0.16 -15.86 -16.44
N LEU A 38 -1.10 -14.96 -16.12
CA LEU A 38 -2.36 -14.85 -16.84
C LEU A 38 -2.28 -13.96 -18.08
N TYR A 39 -1.29 -13.06 -18.17
CA TYR A 39 -1.21 -12.00 -19.17
C TYR A 39 -1.32 -12.49 -20.62
N SER A 40 -0.66 -13.60 -20.94
CA SER A 40 -0.67 -14.20 -22.29
C SER A 40 -2.04 -14.74 -22.71
N ARG A 41 -2.93 -15.00 -21.75
CA ARG A 41 -4.27 -15.56 -21.98
C ARG A 41 -5.36 -14.49 -21.99
N LEU A 42 -5.03 -13.25 -21.62
CA LEU A 42 -5.99 -12.16 -21.59
C LEU A 42 -6.28 -11.65 -23.01
N PRO A 43 -7.54 -11.29 -23.31
CA PRO A 43 -7.87 -10.55 -24.52
C PRO A 43 -7.13 -9.21 -24.53
N ASP A 44 -6.91 -8.64 -25.71
CA ASP A 44 -6.23 -7.35 -25.83
C ASP A 44 -7.01 -6.20 -25.18
N SER A 45 -8.33 -6.34 -25.05
CA SER A 45 -9.22 -5.38 -24.41
C SER A 45 -9.82 -5.96 -23.13
N ILE A 46 -9.65 -5.25 -22.00
CA ILE A 46 -10.12 -5.64 -20.65
C ILE A 46 -10.89 -4.48 -20.00
N PRO A 47 -11.79 -4.73 -19.04
CA PRO A 47 -12.43 -3.66 -18.28
C PRO A 47 -11.43 -2.75 -17.55
N THR A 48 -11.67 -1.44 -17.57
CA THR A 48 -10.86 -0.46 -16.83
C THR A 48 -11.67 0.38 -15.87
N HIS A 49 -12.96 0.57 -16.15
CA HIS A 49 -13.90 1.21 -15.24
C HIS A 49 -15.17 0.39 -15.05
N PHE A 50 -15.69 0.45 -13.83
CA PHE A 50 -16.92 -0.19 -13.42
C PHE A 50 -17.90 0.89 -12.92
N SER A 51 -19.15 0.83 -13.35
CA SER A 51 -20.20 1.70 -12.81
C SER A 51 -20.64 1.27 -11.41
N ILE A 52 -21.46 2.08 -10.74
CA ILE A 52 -21.94 1.83 -9.37
C ILE A 52 -22.68 0.49 -9.19
N ASN A 53 -23.21 -0.07 -10.28
CA ASN A 53 -23.85 -1.38 -10.33
C ASN A 53 -22.86 -2.55 -10.54
N GLY A 54 -21.55 -2.29 -10.55
CA GLY A 54 -20.49 -3.30 -10.71
C GLY A 54 -20.29 -3.80 -12.14
N LYS A 55 -20.94 -3.20 -13.15
CA LYS A 55 -20.73 -3.57 -14.56
C LYS A 55 -19.61 -2.74 -15.19
N PRO A 56 -18.76 -3.34 -16.04
CA PRO A 56 -17.83 -2.57 -16.87
C PRO A 56 -18.56 -1.56 -17.73
N ASN A 57 -18.06 -0.32 -17.73
CA ASN A 57 -18.54 0.75 -18.61
C ASN A 57 -17.41 1.41 -19.42
N ALA A 58 -16.16 1.00 -19.20
CA ALA A 58 -15.02 1.33 -20.06
C ALA A 58 -14.07 0.14 -20.15
N PHE A 59 -13.40 0.04 -21.29
CA PHE A 59 -12.39 -0.98 -21.60
C PHE A 59 -11.10 -0.30 -22.06
N GLY A 60 -9.97 -0.94 -21.79
CA GLY A 60 -8.64 -0.49 -22.15
C GLY A 60 -7.76 -1.66 -22.56
N HIS A 61 -6.50 -1.36 -22.90
CA HIS A 61 -5.60 -2.41 -23.37
C HIS A 61 -5.09 -3.24 -22.19
N LYS A 62 -4.85 -4.54 -22.37
CA LYS A 62 -4.37 -5.42 -21.28
C LYS A 62 -3.05 -4.96 -20.64
N SER A 63 -2.24 -4.16 -21.34
CA SER A 63 -1.05 -3.50 -20.78
C SER A 63 -1.34 -2.57 -19.61
N ASP A 64 -2.56 -2.06 -19.48
CA ASP A 64 -2.97 -1.17 -18.39
C ASP A 64 -2.85 -1.86 -17.01
N LEU A 65 -2.87 -3.20 -16.98
CA LEU A 65 -2.55 -3.97 -15.77
C LEU A 65 -1.12 -3.69 -15.26
N TYR A 66 -0.13 -3.53 -16.14
CA TYR A 66 1.23 -3.19 -15.71
C TYR A 66 1.30 -1.78 -15.12
N GLN A 67 0.51 -0.84 -15.64
CA GLN A 67 0.40 0.49 -15.05
C GLN A 67 -0.23 0.40 -13.66
N LEU A 68 -1.30 -0.38 -13.49
CA LEU A 68 -1.96 -0.61 -12.20
C LEU A 68 -0.99 -1.24 -11.18
N LEU A 69 -0.21 -2.26 -11.59
CA LEU A 69 0.82 -2.87 -10.75
C LEU A 69 1.97 -1.90 -10.41
N THR A 70 2.34 -1.02 -11.34
CA THR A 70 3.38 -0.01 -11.12
C THR A 70 2.93 1.01 -10.07
N VAL A 71 1.70 1.49 -10.16
CA VAL A 71 1.11 2.40 -9.16
C VAL A 71 1.04 1.72 -7.79
N LEU A 72 0.59 0.45 -7.75
CA LEU A 72 0.56 -0.35 -6.52
C LEU A 72 1.95 -0.43 -5.86
N THR A 73 2.96 -0.85 -6.62
CA THR A 73 4.35 -0.95 -6.12
C THR A 73 4.88 0.40 -5.66
N SER A 74 4.59 1.47 -6.40
CA SER A 74 5.01 2.83 -6.06
C SER A 74 4.40 3.29 -4.73
N LEU A 75 3.11 3.06 -4.51
CA LEU A 75 2.43 3.35 -3.25
C LEU A 75 2.99 2.52 -2.09
N TYR A 76 3.24 1.23 -2.32
CA TYR A 76 3.86 0.36 -1.31
C TYR A 76 5.24 0.89 -0.89
N ILE A 77 6.08 1.28 -1.85
CA ILE A 77 7.41 1.85 -1.58
C ILE A 77 7.30 3.19 -0.86
N LEU A 78 6.46 4.10 -1.35
CA LEU A 78 6.27 5.43 -0.77
C LEU A 78 5.84 5.34 0.71
N LEU A 79 4.86 4.48 1.03
CA LEU A 79 4.43 4.27 2.41
C LEU A 79 5.53 3.64 3.26
N SER A 80 6.33 2.74 2.69
CA SER A 80 7.47 2.12 3.38
C SER A 80 8.59 3.14 3.68
N ILE A 81 8.83 4.09 2.76
CA ILE A 81 9.75 5.21 2.98
C ILE A 81 9.18 6.17 4.03
N ALA A 82 7.90 6.56 3.92
CA ALA A 82 7.25 7.44 4.88
C ALA A 82 7.35 6.88 6.31
N ALA A 83 7.13 5.57 6.48
CA ALA A 83 7.24 4.90 7.78
C ALA A 83 8.65 4.96 8.43
N ARG A 84 9.70 5.32 7.66
CA ARG A 84 11.06 5.55 8.20
C ARG A 84 11.23 6.94 8.81
N PHE A 85 10.34 7.88 8.52
CA PHE A 85 10.45 9.27 8.98
C PHE A 85 9.21 9.74 9.75
N PRO A 86 8.79 9.05 10.83
CA PRO A 86 7.60 9.41 11.59
C PRO A 86 7.68 10.81 12.21
N GLN A 87 8.88 11.35 12.44
CA GLN A 87 9.07 12.68 13.01
C GLN A 87 8.46 13.82 12.17
N TYR A 88 8.20 13.62 10.89
CA TYR A 88 7.57 14.63 10.03
C TYR A 88 6.04 14.53 9.97
N PHE A 89 5.44 13.53 10.61
CA PHE A 89 3.98 13.39 10.61
C PHE A 89 3.30 14.43 11.49
N SER A 90 2.04 14.68 11.21
CA SER A 90 1.17 15.50 12.05
C SER A 90 0.61 14.65 13.20
N TYR A 91 0.82 15.11 14.43
CA TYR A 91 0.35 14.46 15.65
C TYR A 91 -0.65 15.36 16.37
N LEU A 92 -1.71 14.76 16.93
CA LEU A 92 -2.74 15.50 17.68
C LEU A 92 -2.22 16.12 18.98
N LYS A 93 -1.20 15.49 19.58
CA LYS A 93 -0.54 15.99 20.78
C LYS A 93 0.91 16.33 20.44
N PRO A 94 1.51 17.32 21.12
CA PRO A 94 2.94 17.59 20.99
C PRO A 94 3.77 16.31 21.20
N VAL A 95 4.80 16.16 20.38
CA VAL A 95 5.72 15.02 20.47
C VAL A 95 6.82 15.38 21.47
N THR A 96 6.73 14.82 22.68
CA THR A 96 7.75 14.98 23.73
C THR A 96 8.72 13.78 23.73
N PRO A 97 9.94 13.89 24.30
CA PRO A 97 10.86 12.75 24.42
C PRO A 97 10.23 11.49 25.05
N GLU A 98 9.39 11.68 26.05
CA GLU A 98 8.70 10.62 26.78
C GLU A 98 7.60 9.94 25.95
N SER A 99 6.89 10.69 25.10
CA SER A 99 5.75 10.19 24.34
C SER A 99 6.08 9.79 22.89
N ALA A 100 7.23 10.24 22.36
CA ALA A 100 7.63 10.06 20.97
C ALA A 100 7.62 8.60 20.52
N LYS A 101 8.20 7.69 21.33
CA LYS A 101 8.24 6.25 21.00
C LYS A 101 6.83 5.70 20.76
N LYS A 102 5.88 6.01 21.64
CA LYS A 102 4.49 5.53 21.54
C LYS A 102 3.78 6.14 20.32
N GLN A 103 3.88 7.45 20.14
CA GLN A 103 3.23 8.15 19.02
C GLN A 103 3.77 7.68 17.66
N TYR A 104 5.09 7.55 17.53
CA TYR A 104 5.74 7.11 16.28
C TYR A 104 5.42 5.64 15.98
N THR A 105 5.38 4.78 16.99
CA THR A 105 4.98 3.38 16.82
C THR A 105 3.54 3.28 16.30
N LEU A 106 2.62 4.05 16.87
CA LEU A 106 1.23 4.06 16.44
C LEU A 106 1.09 4.57 14.99
N ALA A 107 1.72 5.70 14.67
CA ALA A 107 1.63 6.30 13.34
C ALA A 107 2.21 5.37 12.25
N THR A 108 3.37 4.76 12.50
CA THR A 108 3.94 3.81 11.54
C THR A 108 3.13 2.53 11.43
N ARG A 109 2.42 2.11 12.48
CA ARG A 109 1.50 0.96 12.42
C ARG A 109 0.25 1.25 11.58
N ILE A 110 -0.30 2.45 11.67
CA ILE A 110 -1.39 2.90 10.78
C ILE A 110 -0.96 2.81 9.32
N LEU A 111 0.27 3.24 8.99
CA LEU A 111 0.79 3.10 7.62
C LEU A 111 0.92 1.64 7.17
N ARG A 112 1.29 0.71 8.07
CA ARG A 112 1.32 -0.73 7.75
C ARG A 112 -0.07 -1.26 7.40
N TYR A 113 -1.08 -0.93 8.19
CA TYR A 113 -2.45 -1.34 7.91
C TYR A 113 -2.99 -0.73 6.62
N LEU A 114 -2.70 0.56 6.38
CA LEU A 114 -3.05 1.23 5.14
C LEU A 114 -2.40 0.53 3.94
N LYS A 115 -1.13 0.13 4.08
CA LYS A 115 -0.41 -0.60 3.03
C LYS A 115 -1.06 -1.95 2.73
N VAL A 116 -1.42 -2.74 3.75
CA VAL A 116 -2.18 -3.99 3.56
C VAL A 116 -3.47 -3.73 2.78
N LEU A 117 -4.24 -2.72 3.20
CA LEU A 117 -5.52 -2.39 2.58
C LEU A 117 -5.35 -2.00 1.11
N ILE A 118 -4.36 -1.16 0.79
CA ILE A 118 -4.05 -0.78 -0.59
C ILE A 118 -3.69 -2.00 -1.43
N VAL A 119 -2.81 -2.89 -0.94
CA VAL A 119 -2.44 -4.10 -1.69
C VAL A 119 -3.67 -4.99 -1.91
N LEU A 120 -4.53 -5.18 -0.91
CA LEU A 120 -5.76 -5.96 -1.05
C LEU A 120 -6.72 -5.36 -2.08
N ILE A 121 -6.95 -4.05 -2.06
CA ILE A 121 -7.84 -3.37 -3.00
C ILE A 121 -7.33 -3.52 -4.44
N PHE A 122 -6.04 -3.27 -4.68
CA PHE A 122 -5.47 -3.41 -6.01
C PHE A 122 -5.45 -4.87 -6.48
N ALA A 123 -5.14 -5.82 -5.59
CA ALA A 123 -5.22 -7.24 -5.90
C ALA A 123 -6.65 -7.66 -6.29
N ALA A 124 -7.67 -7.13 -5.60
CA ALA A 124 -9.06 -7.36 -5.93
C ALA A 124 -9.43 -6.76 -7.30
N PHE A 125 -8.98 -5.54 -7.62
CA PHE A 125 -9.19 -4.94 -8.94
C PHE A 125 -8.55 -5.75 -10.06
N VAL A 126 -7.31 -6.21 -9.86
CA VAL A 126 -6.63 -7.12 -10.80
C VAL A 126 -7.47 -8.39 -10.98
N PHE A 127 -7.87 -9.03 -9.89
CA PHE A 127 -8.63 -10.27 -9.93
C PHE A 127 -9.97 -10.12 -10.67
N ILE A 128 -10.74 -9.08 -10.36
CA ILE A 128 -12.03 -8.80 -11.00
C ILE A 128 -11.84 -8.53 -12.49
N THR A 129 -10.87 -7.68 -12.85
CA THR A 129 -10.63 -7.28 -14.23
C THR A 129 -10.20 -8.44 -15.11
N THR A 130 -9.36 -9.34 -14.58
CA THR A 130 -8.84 -10.50 -15.33
C THR A 130 -9.83 -11.65 -15.50
N ARG A 131 -10.98 -11.61 -14.80
CA ARG A 131 -12.01 -12.66 -14.82
C ARG A 131 -13.29 -12.25 -15.56
N TYR A 132 -13.32 -11.02 -16.06
CA TYR A 132 -14.42 -10.51 -16.88
C TYR A 132 -14.11 -10.79 -18.35
#